data_AF-A0A8C5JYX0-F1
#
_entry.id   AF-A0A8C5JYX0-F1
#
_cell.length_a   1.000
_cell.length_b   1.000
_cell.length_c   1.000
_cell.angle_alpha   90.00
_cell.angle_beta   90.00
_cell.angle_gamma   90.00
#
_symmetry.space_group_name_H-M   'P 1'
#
loop_
_entity.id
_entity.type
_entity.pdbx_description
1 polymer ?
#
loop_
_entity_poly.entity_id
_entity_poly.type
_entity_poly.pdbx_seq_one_letter_code
_entity_poly.pdbx_strand_id
1 'polypeptide(L)'
;VDLLLMKIASRALELFPRTKWLSLPEIVEEFEKLMAQQIDLRYEARNLEHFQHNFQNVTSVKFPTPLHPFVTRDVLVETYEESVPVSSYQQAGIPMDLKRRIAQLGINMLLKMIFVDNFVHGDLHPGNILVQGANGLSPSPVAAMAPSLHPLRLVLLDAGIVAELQASDLRNFRAVFLAVVLGQ
;
A
#
# COMPACT_ATOMS: atom_id res chain seq x y z
N VAL A 1 -12.91 -20.58 10.07
CA VAL A 1 -12.75 -22.05 10.23
C VAL A 1 -11.31 -22.45 9.92
N ASP A 2 -10.71 -21.88 8.87
CA ASP A 2 -9.36 -22.24 8.43
C ASP A 2 -8.26 -21.91 9.44
N LEU A 3 -8.30 -20.72 10.07
CA LEU A 3 -7.34 -20.36 11.14
C LEU A 3 -7.37 -21.36 12.32
N LEU A 4 -8.55 -21.86 12.67
CA LEU A 4 -8.70 -22.87 13.71
C LEU A 4 -8.06 -24.20 13.28
N LEU A 5 -8.28 -24.62 12.04
CA LEU A 5 -7.66 -25.82 11.48
C LEU A 5 -6.13 -25.68 11.42
N MET A 6 -5.61 -24.51 11.03
CA MET A 6 -4.17 -24.23 11.01
C MET A 6 -3.55 -24.28 12.42
N LYS A 7 -4.25 -23.78 13.45
CA LYS A 7 -3.81 -23.88 14.85
C LYS A 7 -3.78 -25.32 15.36
N ILE A 8 -4.79 -26.12 15.02
CA ILE A 8 -4.84 -27.54 15.41
C ILE A 8 -3.73 -28.31 14.70
N ALA A 9 -3.57 -28.10 13.40
CA ALA A 9 -2.55 -28.77 12.59
C ALA A 9 -1.13 -28.40 13.02
N SER A 10 -0.83 -27.12 13.28
CA SER A 10 0.49 -26.68 13.75
C SER A 10 0.86 -27.33 15.08
N ARG A 11 -0.07 -27.36 16.06
CA ARG A 11 0.14 -28.06 17.35
C ARG A 11 0.31 -29.57 17.19
N ALA A 12 -0.44 -30.20 16.29
CA ALA A 12 -0.28 -31.63 16.01
C ALA A 12 1.07 -31.95 15.35
N LEU A 13 1.55 -31.07 14.47
CA LEU A 13 2.83 -31.23 13.79
C LEU A 13 4.02 -31.03 14.73
N GLU A 14 3.91 -30.24 15.80
CA GLU A 14 4.97 -30.10 16.81
C GLU A 14 5.26 -31.38 17.60
N LEU A 15 4.33 -32.34 17.60
CA LEU A 15 4.54 -33.66 18.22
C LEU A 15 5.61 -34.47 17.48
N PHE A 16 5.93 -34.12 16.23
CA PHE A 16 7.01 -34.73 15.48
C PHE A 16 8.35 -34.01 15.74
N PRO A 17 9.39 -34.70 16.22
CA PRO A 17 10.68 -34.06 16.56
C PRO A 17 11.39 -33.36 15.38
N ARG A 18 11.06 -33.72 14.14
CA ARG A 18 11.66 -33.16 12.91
C ARG A 18 11.13 -31.77 12.53
N THR A 19 9.99 -31.35 13.05
CA THR A 19 9.32 -30.09 12.69
C THR A 19 9.44 -29.00 13.77
N LYS A 20 10.00 -29.32 14.95
CA LYS A 20 10.22 -28.36 16.04
C LYS A 20 11.04 -27.12 15.64
N TRP A 21 11.92 -27.24 14.65
CA TRP A 21 12.73 -26.13 14.14
C TRP A 21 11.94 -25.10 13.33
N LEU A 22 10.71 -25.42 12.94
CA LEU A 22 9.88 -24.57 12.09
C LEU A 22 9.00 -23.59 12.88
N SER A 23 8.96 -23.67 14.22
CA SER A 23 8.14 -22.80 15.08
C SER A 23 6.71 -22.58 14.55
N LEU A 24 6.06 -23.64 14.05
CA LEU A 24 4.81 -23.53 13.29
C LEU A 24 3.68 -22.80 14.04
N PRO A 25 3.49 -22.97 15.36
CA PRO A 25 2.46 -22.22 16.06
C PRO A 25 2.72 -20.72 16.12
N GLU A 26 3.98 -20.30 16.28
CA GLU A 26 4.36 -18.88 16.28
C GLU A 26 4.04 -18.25 14.92
N ILE A 27 4.36 -18.96 13.84
CA ILE A 27 4.04 -18.54 12.47
C ILE A 27 2.51 -18.43 12.27
N VAL A 28 1.75 -19.43 12.74
CA VAL A 28 0.28 -19.42 12.62
C VAL A 28 -0.36 -18.30 13.45
N GLU A 29 0.20 -17.99 14.62
CA GLU A 29 -0.28 -16.88 15.44
C GLU A 29 -0.04 -15.53 14.76
N GLU A 30 1.13 -15.33 14.16
CA GLU A 30 1.42 -14.11 13.41
C GLU A 30 0.54 -13.99 12.16
N PHE A 31 0.36 -15.10 11.44
CA PHE A 31 -0.55 -15.16 10.31
C PHE A 31 -1.99 -14.85 10.70
N GLU A 32 -2.48 -15.34 11.85
CA GLU A 32 -3.80 -14.99 12.36
C GLU A 32 -3.95 -13.49 12.62
N LYS A 33 -2.95 -12.86 13.24
CA LYS A 33 -2.98 -11.41 13.53
C LYS A 33 -3.09 -10.62 12.23
N LEU A 34 -2.28 -10.95 11.24
CA LEU A 34 -2.31 -10.33 9.92
C LEU A 34 -3.67 -10.56 9.24
N MET A 35 -4.16 -11.80 9.24
CA MET A 35 -5.44 -12.12 8.59
C MET A 35 -6.65 -11.49 9.29
N ALA A 36 -6.62 -11.35 10.61
CA ALA A 36 -7.70 -10.73 11.37
C ALA A 36 -7.91 -9.26 10.98
N GLN A 37 -6.83 -8.55 10.61
CA GLN A 37 -6.90 -7.18 10.11
C GLN A 37 -7.45 -7.13 8.68
N GLN A 38 -7.11 -8.13 7.84
CA GLN A 38 -7.60 -8.20 6.46
C GLN A 38 -9.10 -8.57 6.34
N ILE A 39 -9.68 -9.24 7.33
CA ILE A 39 -11.09 -9.71 7.27
C ILE A 39 -12.10 -8.69 7.82
N ASP A 40 -11.65 -7.54 8.30
CA ASP A 40 -12.52 -6.48 8.82
C ASP A 40 -12.19 -5.17 8.09
N LEU A 41 -12.95 -4.88 7.05
CA LEU A 41 -12.70 -3.77 6.12
C LEU A 41 -12.83 -2.38 6.77
N ARG A 42 -13.28 -2.31 8.02
CA ARG A 42 -13.23 -1.07 8.82
C ARG A 42 -11.80 -0.69 9.21
N TYR A 43 -10.86 -1.64 9.23
CA TYR A 43 -9.43 -1.31 9.40
C TYR A 43 -8.90 -0.62 8.15
N GLU A 44 -9.17 -1.17 6.96
CA GLU A 44 -8.78 -0.56 5.70
C GLU A 44 -9.37 0.84 5.53
N ALA A 45 -10.65 1.03 5.83
CA ALA A 45 -11.27 2.37 5.80
C ALA A 45 -10.55 3.39 6.70
N ARG A 46 -10.18 2.99 7.93
CA ARG A 46 -9.42 3.87 8.84
C ARG A 46 -8.01 4.13 8.35
N ASN A 47 -7.38 3.14 7.70
CA ASN A 47 -6.05 3.33 7.10
C ASN A 47 -6.13 4.33 5.94
N LEU A 48 -7.15 4.24 5.08
CA LEU A 48 -7.41 5.23 4.02
C LEU A 48 -7.58 6.62 4.60
N GLU A 49 -8.42 6.80 5.62
CA GLU A 49 -8.61 8.08 6.31
C GLU A 49 -7.31 8.63 6.90
N HIS A 50 -6.47 7.78 7.49
CA HIS A 50 -5.17 8.16 8.04
C HIS A 50 -4.21 8.59 6.92
N PHE A 51 -4.14 7.84 5.81
CA PHE A 51 -3.35 8.24 4.65
C PHE A 51 -3.83 9.57 4.06
N GLN A 52 -5.13 9.78 3.93
CA GLN A 52 -5.70 11.05 3.48
C GLN A 52 -5.24 12.21 4.37
N HIS A 53 -5.25 12.03 5.70
CA HIS A 53 -4.76 13.04 6.63
C HIS A 53 -3.26 13.30 6.45
N ASN A 54 -2.45 12.24 6.38
CA ASN A 54 -1.00 12.36 6.22
C ASN A 54 -0.62 13.05 4.90
N PHE A 55 -1.42 12.86 3.85
CA PHE A 55 -1.18 13.41 2.51
C PHE A 55 -2.02 14.65 2.17
N GLN A 56 -2.76 15.24 3.12
CA GLN A 56 -3.64 16.38 2.88
C GLN A 56 -2.96 17.60 2.20
N ASN A 57 -1.65 17.78 2.44
CA ASN A 57 -0.84 18.86 1.87
C ASN A 57 -0.02 18.44 0.64
N VAL A 58 -0.21 17.21 0.14
CA VAL A 58 0.55 16.63 -0.98
C VAL A 58 -0.39 16.40 -2.15
N THR A 59 -0.39 17.30 -3.13
CA THR A 59 -1.32 17.24 -4.27
C THR A 59 -1.00 16.14 -5.28
N SER A 60 0.19 15.54 -5.20
CA SER A 60 0.69 14.53 -6.13
C SER A 60 0.35 13.09 -5.74
N VAL A 61 -0.32 12.90 -4.60
CA VAL A 61 -0.76 11.58 -4.10
C VAL A 61 -2.20 11.71 -3.65
N LYS A 62 -3.03 10.69 -3.93
CA LYS A 62 -4.44 10.65 -3.55
C LYS A 62 -4.81 9.24 -3.06
N PHE A 63 -5.77 9.19 -2.15
CA PHE A 63 -6.37 7.95 -1.66
C PHE A 63 -7.91 8.06 -1.83
N PRO A 64 -8.63 6.97 -2.17
CA PRO A 64 -10.08 6.93 -2.16
C PRO A 64 -10.64 7.37 -0.81
N THR A 65 -11.86 7.90 -0.82
CA THR A 65 -12.58 8.32 0.39
C THR A 65 -13.60 7.27 0.76
N PRO A 66 -13.46 6.60 1.93
CA PRO A 66 -14.50 5.73 2.46
C PRO A 66 -15.84 6.48 2.63
N LEU A 67 -16.93 5.85 2.21
CA LEU A 67 -18.27 6.43 2.22
C LEU A 67 -19.11 5.85 3.37
N HIS A 68 -19.12 6.56 4.50
CA HIS A 68 -19.98 6.21 5.64
C HIS A 68 -21.45 6.57 5.35
N PRO A 69 -22.44 5.77 5.78
CA PRO A 69 -22.35 4.63 6.70
C PRO A 69 -22.15 3.26 6.02
N PHE A 70 -21.73 3.21 4.75
CA PHE A 70 -21.61 1.97 3.99
C PHE A 70 -20.30 1.19 4.25
N VAL A 71 -19.50 1.65 5.23
CA VAL A 71 -18.32 0.96 5.73
C VAL A 71 -18.73 0.00 6.84
N THR A 72 -18.60 -1.29 6.59
CA THR A 72 -18.93 -2.37 7.53
C THR A 72 -17.75 -3.33 7.65
N ARG A 73 -17.90 -4.36 8.49
CA ARG A 73 -16.86 -5.39 8.63
C ARG A 73 -16.56 -6.10 7.31
N ASP A 74 -17.60 -6.39 6.53
CA ASP A 74 -17.50 -7.27 5.35
C ASP A 74 -17.60 -6.50 4.02
N VAL A 75 -17.95 -5.20 4.06
CA VAL A 75 -18.09 -4.34 2.88
C VAL A 75 -17.46 -2.98 3.14
N LEU A 76 -16.59 -2.54 2.23
CA LEU A 76 -16.07 -1.17 2.14
C LEU A 76 -16.56 -0.53 0.84
N VAL A 77 -17.24 0.60 0.97
CA VAL A 77 -17.63 1.45 -0.16
C VAL A 77 -16.82 2.73 -0.10
N GLU A 78 -16.25 3.15 -1.22
CA GLU A 78 -15.37 4.30 -1.34
C GLU A 78 -15.56 5.04 -2.68
N THR A 79 -14.87 6.17 -2.85
CA THR A 79 -14.91 6.94 -4.10
C THR A 79 -14.25 6.19 -5.25
N TYR A 80 -14.89 6.21 -6.41
CA TYR A 80 -14.28 5.69 -7.64
C TYR A 80 -13.20 6.64 -8.16
N GLU A 81 -12.04 6.08 -8.52
CA GLU A 81 -10.89 6.83 -9.01
C GLU A 81 -10.63 6.52 -10.49
N GLU A 82 -11.03 7.43 -11.38
CA GLU A 82 -10.79 7.29 -12.82
C GLU A 82 -9.30 7.52 -13.15
N SER A 83 -8.55 6.43 -13.21
CA SER A 83 -7.08 6.43 -13.40
C SER A 83 -6.61 5.14 -14.09
N VAL A 84 -5.34 5.09 -14.51
CA VAL A 84 -4.74 3.93 -15.21
C VAL A 84 -3.69 3.26 -14.31
N PRO A 85 -3.66 1.92 -14.18
CA PRO A 85 -2.64 1.23 -13.39
C PRO A 85 -1.21 1.62 -13.78
N VAL A 86 -0.31 1.74 -12.79
CA VAL A 86 1.07 2.17 -13.01
C VAL A 86 1.84 1.20 -13.92
N SER A 87 1.47 -0.08 -13.92
CA SER A 87 2.04 -1.11 -14.79
C SER A 87 1.88 -0.78 -16.29
N SER A 88 0.80 -0.11 -16.68
CA SER A 88 0.58 0.35 -18.07
C SER A 88 1.65 1.35 -18.52
N TYR A 89 2.26 2.10 -17.60
CA TYR A 89 3.30 3.08 -17.91
C TYR A 89 4.69 2.45 -18.00
N GLN A 90 4.83 1.15 -17.75
CA GLN A 90 6.10 0.43 -17.92
C GLN A 90 6.31 0.00 -19.37
N GLN A 91 5.27 0.00 -20.20
CA GLN A 91 5.27 -0.48 -21.59
C GLN A 91 6.21 0.32 -22.52
N ALA A 92 6.59 -0.30 -23.64
CA ALA A 92 7.31 0.38 -24.71
C ALA A 92 6.44 1.48 -25.35
N GLY A 93 7.05 2.59 -25.78
CA GLY A 93 6.34 3.72 -26.39
C GLY A 93 5.89 4.81 -25.40
N ILE A 94 5.95 4.56 -24.10
CA ILE A 94 5.72 5.60 -23.09
C ILE A 94 6.96 6.51 -22.96
N PRO A 95 6.82 7.85 -23.01
CA PRO A 95 7.96 8.76 -22.91
C PRO A 95 8.78 8.55 -21.65
N MET A 96 10.10 8.50 -21.78
CA MET A 96 11.01 8.27 -20.65
C MET A 96 10.89 9.33 -19.56
N ASP A 97 10.62 10.58 -19.93
CA ASP A 97 10.44 11.66 -18.96
C ASP A 97 9.16 11.48 -18.13
N LEU A 98 8.09 10.94 -18.71
CA LEU A 98 6.88 10.60 -17.97
C LEU A 98 7.15 9.45 -16.99
N LYS A 99 7.85 8.40 -17.42
CA LYS A 99 8.27 7.31 -16.54
C LYS A 99 9.10 7.82 -15.36
N ARG A 100 10.06 8.72 -15.63
CA ARG A 100 10.91 9.32 -14.60
C ARG A 100 10.10 10.14 -13.60
N ARG A 101 9.13 10.95 -14.07
CA ARG A 101 8.23 11.73 -13.20
C ARG A 101 7.38 10.84 -12.30
N ILE A 102 6.78 9.78 -12.86
CA ILE A 102 5.99 8.80 -12.08
C ILE A 102 6.87 8.13 -11.02
N ALA A 103 8.08 7.69 -11.38
CA ALA A 103 9.03 7.09 -10.44
C ALA A 103 9.43 8.07 -9.32
N GLN A 104 9.67 9.34 -9.64
CA GLN A 104 9.98 10.38 -8.64
C GLN A 104 8.81 10.61 -7.68
N LEU A 105 7.56 10.63 -8.17
CA LEU A 105 6.39 10.70 -7.30
C LEU A 105 6.32 9.50 -6.35
N GLY A 106 6.56 8.29 -6.87
CA GLY A 106 6.55 7.06 -6.07
C GLY A 106 7.62 7.04 -4.99
N ILE A 107 8.85 7.43 -5.33
CA ILE A 107 9.96 7.52 -4.36
C ILE A 107 9.65 8.56 -3.28
N ASN A 108 9.20 9.77 -3.67
CA ASN A 108 8.87 10.82 -2.70
C ASN A 108 7.74 10.39 -1.75
N MET A 109 6.71 9.74 -2.28
CA MET A 109 5.61 9.18 -1.50
C MET A 109 6.11 8.11 -0.51
N LEU A 110 6.91 7.15 -0.97
CA LEU A 110 7.47 6.10 -0.12
C LEU A 110 8.35 6.66 1.00
N LEU A 111 9.26 7.58 0.66
CA LEU A 111 10.13 8.22 1.63
C LEU A 111 9.35 9.02 2.66
N LYS A 112 8.28 9.71 2.25
CA LYS A 112 7.39 10.42 3.20
C LYS A 112 6.71 9.44 4.16
N MET A 113 6.11 8.37 3.65
CA MET A 113 5.45 7.35 4.48
C MET A 113 6.41 6.77 5.54
N ILE A 114 7.63 6.44 5.14
CA ILE A 114 8.63 5.85 6.02
C ILE A 114 9.19 6.89 7.01
N PHE A 115 9.74 7.99 6.49
CA PHE A 115 10.59 8.87 7.28
C PHE A 115 9.86 10.05 7.90
N VAL A 116 8.71 10.45 7.37
CA VAL A 116 7.92 11.57 7.89
C VAL A 116 6.76 11.05 8.73
N ASP A 117 5.96 10.16 8.17
CA ASP A 117 4.71 9.72 8.79
C ASP A 117 4.88 8.50 9.70
N ASN A 118 5.91 7.68 9.45
CA ASN A 118 6.08 6.34 10.06
C ASN A 118 4.82 5.47 9.93
N PHE A 119 4.07 5.66 8.84
CA PHE A 119 2.84 4.94 8.51
C PHE A 119 2.95 4.52 7.06
N VAL A 120 3.36 3.26 6.86
CA VAL A 120 3.81 2.75 5.57
C VAL A 120 2.77 1.82 4.97
N HIS A 121 2.42 2.06 3.72
CA HIS A 121 1.60 1.13 2.96
C HIS A 121 2.36 -0.19 2.77
N GLY A 122 1.82 -1.28 3.30
CA GLY A 122 2.50 -2.58 3.34
C GLY A 122 2.47 -3.36 2.02
N ASP A 123 1.56 -3.01 1.09
CA ASP A 123 1.45 -3.66 -0.22
C ASP A 123 1.38 -2.68 -1.40
N LEU A 124 2.52 -2.10 -1.77
CA LEU A 124 2.63 -1.21 -2.94
C LEU A 124 2.74 -1.98 -4.27
N HIS A 125 1.96 -3.04 -4.43
CA HIS A 125 1.89 -3.79 -5.69
C HIS A 125 1.41 -2.87 -6.83
N PRO A 126 1.94 -3.01 -8.07
CA PRO A 126 1.55 -2.16 -9.20
C PRO A 126 0.05 -2.14 -9.53
N GLY A 127 -0.71 -3.13 -9.09
CA GLY A 127 -2.18 -3.16 -9.21
C GLY A 127 -2.89 -2.14 -8.31
N ASN A 128 -2.30 -1.80 -7.17
CA ASN A 128 -2.88 -0.88 -6.18
C ASN A 128 -2.47 0.58 -6.40
N ILE A 129 -1.57 0.83 -7.35
CA ILE A 129 -1.07 2.17 -7.70
C ILE A 129 -1.59 2.54 -9.08
N LEU A 130 -2.44 3.55 -9.12
CA LEU A 130 -2.90 4.16 -10.36
C LEU A 130 -2.19 5.48 -10.63
N VAL A 131 -2.16 5.86 -11.89
CA VAL A 131 -1.65 7.14 -12.38
C VAL A 131 -2.81 7.92 -12.97
N GLN A 132 -2.99 9.13 -12.49
CA GLN A 132 -4.01 10.07 -12.95
C GLN A 132 -3.37 11.32 -13.52
N GLY A 133 -4.00 11.93 -14.52
CA GLY A 133 -3.49 13.17 -15.11
C GLY A 133 -2.29 12.99 -16.06
N ALA A 134 -2.03 11.77 -16.52
CA ALA A 134 -1.05 11.52 -17.57
C ALA A 134 -1.74 11.53 -18.95
N ASN A 135 -1.34 12.47 -19.81
CA ASN A 135 -1.83 12.53 -21.18
C ASN A 135 -1.34 11.29 -21.97
N GLY A 136 -2.23 10.60 -22.66
CA GLY A 136 -1.90 9.54 -23.62
C GLY A 136 -2.40 8.13 -23.29
N LEU A 137 -2.82 7.87 -22.05
CA LEU A 137 -3.48 6.62 -21.64
C LEU A 137 -4.72 7.01 -20.82
N SER A 138 -5.89 6.95 -21.44
CA SER A 138 -7.16 7.14 -20.72
C SER A 138 -7.99 5.86 -20.81
N PRO A 139 -8.65 5.45 -19.72
CA PRO A 139 -9.50 4.26 -19.71
C PRO A 139 -10.75 4.44 -20.59
N SER A 140 -11.18 5.69 -20.81
CA SER A 140 -12.25 6.04 -21.75
C SER A 140 -11.67 6.57 -23.08
N PRO A 141 -12.10 6.03 -24.24
CA PRO A 141 -11.66 6.53 -25.56
C PRO A 141 -12.11 7.97 -25.82
N VAL A 142 -13.17 8.44 -25.15
CA VAL A 142 -13.63 9.83 -25.22
C VAL A 142 -12.73 10.76 -24.40
N ALA A 143 -12.20 10.27 -23.27
CA ALA A 143 -11.29 11.02 -22.41
C ALA A 143 -9.85 11.08 -22.98
N ALA A 144 -9.44 10.08 -23.77
CA ALA A 144 -8.11 10.04 -24.40
C ALA A 144 -7.84 11.21 -25.35
N MET A 145 -8.88 11.84 -25.88
CA MET A 145 -8.80 12.98 -26.80
C MET A 145 -8.85 14.35 -26.10
N ALA A 146 -9.11 14.38 -24.78
CA ALA A 146 -9.16 15.60 -24.00
C ALA A 146 -7.87 15.78 -23.19
N PRO A 147 -7.30 17.00 -23.11
CA PRO A 147 -6.19 17.26 -22.19
C PRO A 147 -6.62 16.95 -20.76
N SER A 148 -5.77 16.26 -20.00
CA SER A 148 -6.11 15.85 -18.64
C SER A 148 -6.40 17.07 -17.77
N LEU A 149 -7.62 17.16 -17.22
CA LEU A 149 -8.04 18.23 -16.32
C LEU A 149 -7.32 18.20 -14.95
N HIS A 150 -6.63 17.11 -14.65
CA HIS A 150 -5.96 16.88 -13.38
C HIS A 150 -4.44 16.90 -13.54
N PRO A 151 -3.69 17.45 -12.56
CA PRO A 151 -2.24 17.31 -12.53
C PRO A 151 -1.83 15.85 -12.36
N LEU A 152 -0.62 15.50 -12.84
CA LEU A 152 -0.04 14.17 -12.68
C LEU A 152 0.02 13.80 -11.19
N ARG A 153 -0.65 12.72 -10.80
CA ARG A 153 -0.68 12.22 -9.43
C ARG A 153 -0.77 10.70 -9.38
N LEU A 154 -0.32 10.13 -8.26
CA LEU A 154 -0.49 8.72 -7.93
C LEU A 154 -1.76 8.55 -7.10
N VAL A 155 -2.53 7.50 -7.36
CA VAL A 155 -3.71 7.13 -6.58
C VAL A 155 -3.50 5.74 -6.01
N LEU A 156 -3.66 5.58 -4.70
CA LEU A 156 -3.44 4.32 -3.98
C LEU A 156 -4.80 3.80 -3.53
N LEU A 157 -5.21 2.65 -4.08
CA LEU A 157 -6.57 2.11 -3.87
C LEU A 157 -6.70 1.33 -2.57
N ASP A 158 -5.87 0.29 -2.45
CA ASP A 158 -5.83 -0.58 -1.29
C ASP A 158 -5.13 0.14 -0.13
N ALA A 159 -5.58 -0.08 1.10
CA ALA A 159 -4.85 0.29 2.32
C ALA A 159 -5.03 -0.77 3.42
N GLY A 160 -5.29 -2.01 3.03
CA GLY A 160 -5.58 -3.11 3.94
C GLY A 160 -4.38 -3.48 4.81
N ILE A 161 -3.15 -3.35 4.30
CA ILE A 161 -1.92 -3.67 5.03
C ILE A 161 -1.13 -2.39 5.27
N VAL A 162 -0.83 -2.12 6.54
CA VAL A 162 0.02 -1.00 6.96
C VAL A 162 1.09 -1.48 7.93
N ALA A 163 2.24 -0.81 7.92
CA ALA A 163 3.34 -1.08 8.83
C ALA A 163 3.83 0.22 9.48
N GLU A 164 4.19 0.12 10.75
CA GLU A 164 4.83 1.20 11.51
C GLU A 164 6.10 0.64 12.15
N LEU A 165 7.17 1.44 12.17
CA LEU A 165 8.41 1.06 12.85
C LEU A 165 8.36 1.53 14.31
N GLN A 166 8.93 0.73 15.21
CA GLN A 166 9.16 1.21 16.57
C GLN A 166 10.12 2.39 16.57
N ALA A 167 10.02 3.26 17.58
CA ALA A 167 10.83 4.48 17.63
C ALA A 167 12.35 4.19 17.59
N SER A 168 12.81 3.09 18.19
CA SER A 168 14.21 2.65 18.09
C SER A 168 14.60 2.25 16.66
N ASP A 169 13.74 1.47 16.01
CA ASP A 169 14.01 0.93 14.68
C ASP A 169 14.00 2.04 13.64
N LEU A 170 13.05 2.96 13.74
CA LEU A 170 13.00 4.13 12.88
C LEU A 170 14.24 5.02 13.04
N ARG A 171 14.74 5.21 14.27
CA ARG A 171 16.00 5.96 14.50
C ARG A 171 17.19 5.25 13.87
N ASN A 172 17.31 3.94 14.07
CA ASN A 172 18.40 3.15 13.50
C ASN A 172 18.34 3.17 11.97
N PHE A 173 17.14 3.01 11.40
CA PHE A 173 16.92 3.04 9.97
C PHE A 173 17.27 4.40 9.36
N ARG A 174 16.86 5.51 10.01
CA ARG A 174 17.29 6.86 9.62
C ARG A 174 18.81 7.03 9.66
N ALA A 175 19.47 6.53 10.70
CA ALA A 175 20.93 6.63 10.82
C ALA A 175 21.66 5.88 9.69
N VAL A 176 21.24 4.64 9.40
CA VAL A 176 21.80 3.85 8.29
C VAL A 176 21.54 4.53 6.95
N PHE A 177 20.31 5.00 6.72
CA PHE A 177 19.96 5.68 5.46
C PHE A 177 20.79 6.96 5.27
N LEU A 178 20.95 7.78 6.32
CA LEU A 178 21.79 8.97 6.27
C LEU A 178 23.25 8.63 6.02
N ALA A 179 23.80 7.60 6.67
CA ALA A 179 25.18 7.16 6.45
C ALA A 179 25.42 6.80 4.98
N VAL A 180 24.52 6.01 4.38
CA VAL A 180 24.59 5.63 2.96
C VAL A 180 24.52 6.85 2.04
N VAL A 181 23.59 7.77 2.29
CA VAL A 181 23.44 9.00 1.47
C VAL A 181 24.66 9.92 1.59
N LEU A 182 25.30 9.95 2.76
CA LEU A 182 26.50 10.74 3.01
C LEU A 182 27.81 10.04 2.62
N GLY A 183 27.75 8.76 2.22
CA GLY A 183 28.91 7.96 1.85
C GLY A 183 29.84 7.64 3.03
N GLN A 184 29.28 7.45 4.23
CA GLN A 184 29.99 7.09 5.46
C GLN A 184 30.13 5.58 5.65
#